data_AF-A0A929SSK5-F1
#
_entry.id   AF-A0A929SSK5-F1
#
_cell.length_a   1.000
_cell.length_b   1.000
_cell.length_c   1.000
_cell.angle_alpha   90.00
_cell.angle_beta   90.00
_cell.angle_gamma   90.00
#
_symmetry.space_group_name_H-M   'P 1'
#
loop_
_entity.id
_entity.type
_entity.pdbx_description
1 polymer ?
#
loop_
_entity_poly.entity_id
_entity_poly.type
_entity_poly.pdbx_seq_one_letter_code
_entity_poly.pdbx_strand_id
1 'polypeptide(L)'
;MRIVVKRLKNFGYTARDHCPYCLYSKHLDIFPGDRKNECKGLMKPIGYMKKKKGEVILYRCIKCNEEHTNIIAKDDNIDKIIELSTKPIERRD
;
A
#
# COMPACT_ATOMS: atom_id res chain seq x y z
N MET A 1 24.18 20.47 1.91
CA MET A 1 23.14 20.28 0.87
C MET A 1 21.76 20.46 1.50
N ARG A 2 21.01 21.50 1.13
CA ARG A 2 19.61 21.69 1.55
C ARG A 2 18.72 20.88 0.61
N ILE A 3 18.12 19.79 1.10
CA ILE A 3 17.08 19.08 0.35
C ILE A 3 15.83 19.96 0.37
N VAL A 4 15.59 20.66 -0.74
CA VAL A 4 14.36 21.44 -0.93
C VAL A 4 13.27 20.47 -1.35
N VAL A 5 12.48 20.00 -0.38
CA VAL A 5 11.30 19.18 -0.67
C VAL A 5 10.23 20.09 -1.27
N LYS A 6 10.15 20.12 -2.61
CA LYS A 6 9.14 20.88 -3.33
C LYS A 6 7.77 20.29 -3.01
N ARG A 7 6.92 21.02 -2.28
CA ARG A 7 5.54 20.63 -2.01
C ARG A 7 4.79 20.54 -3.34
N LEU A 8 4.52 19.31 -3.80
CA LEU A 8 3.65 19.05 -4.95
C LEU A 8 2.21 19.40 -4.57
N LYS A 9 1.46 19.98 -5.51
CA LYS A 9 0.02 20.20 -5.37
C LYS A 9 -0.67 18.86 -5.12
N ASN A 10 -1.48 18.77 -4.06
CA ASN A 10 -2.39 17.65 -3.85
C ASN A 10 -3.44 17.68 -4.95
N PHE A 11 -3.32 16.83 -5.96
CA PHE A 11 -4.25 16.77 -7.09
C PHE A 11 -5.58 16.07 -6.77
N GLY A 12 -5.95 15.90 -5.50
CA GLY A 12 -7.21 15.28 -5.09
C GLY A 12 -7.35 13.79 -5.42
N TYR A 13 -6.43 13.20 -6.19
CA TYR A 13 -6.28 11.76 -6.36
C TYR A 13 -5.23 11.20 -5.40
N THR A 14 -5.55 10.10 -4.73
CA THR A 14 -4.56 9.27 -4.04
C THR A 14 -3.78 8.50 -5.11
N ALA A 15 -2.45 8.54 -5.07
CA ALA A 15 -1.64 7.67 -5.92
C ALA A 15 -1.95 6.21 -5.55
N ARG A 16 -2.77 5.55 -6.38
CA ARG A 16 -3.17 4.15 -6.19
C ARG A 16 -2.05 3.27 -6.70
N ASP A 17 -1.52 2.40 -5.83
CA ASP A 17 -0.46 1.46 -6.17
C ASP A 17 -0.91 -0.01 -6.09
N HIS A 18 -2.22 -0.24 -5.93
CA HIS A 18 -2.83 -1.56 -5.94
C HIS A 18 -3.99 -1.63 -6.93
N CYS A 19 -4.28 -2.83 -7.41
CA CYS A 19 -5.46 -3.07 -8.23
C CYS A 19 -6.72 -2.86 -7.38
N PRO A 20 -7.70 -2.06 -7.81
CA PRO A 20 -8.92 -1.80 -7.02
C PRO A 20 -9.78 -3.07 -6.84
N TYR A 21 -9.63 -4.06 -7.71
CA TYR A 21 -10.47 -5.27 -7.69
C TYR A 21 -9.89 -6.38 -6.80
N CYS A 22 -8.58 -6.63 -6.88
CA CYS A 22 -7.95 -7.70 -6.12
C CYS A 22 -7.10 -7.21 -4.94
N LEU A 23 -6.89 -5.90 -4.83
CA LEU A 23 -6.08 -5.25 -3.80
C LEU A 23 -4.62 -5.71 -3.75
N TYR A 24 -4.09 -6.32 -4.82
CA TYR A 24 -2.66 -6.62 -4.91
C TYR A 24 -1.90 -5.41 -5.46
N SER A 25 -0.69 -5.22 -4.94
CA SER A 25 0.26 -4.19 -5.37
C SER A 25 1.53 -4.81 -5.95
N LYS A 26 2.48 -3.99 -6.41
CA LYS A 26 3.79 -4.42 -6.90
C LYS A 26 4.87 -3.62 -6.19
N HIS A 27 5.92 -4.31 -5.75
CA HIS A 27 7.01 -3.71 -4.99
C HIS A 27 7.97 -2.94 -5.89
N LEU A 28 7.54 -1.75 -6.31
CA LEU A 28 8.24 -0.90 -7.27
C LEU A 28 8.99 0.26 -6.62
N ASP A 29 8.55 0.71 -5.46
CA ASP A 29 9.06 1.93 -4.83
C ASP A 29 9.95 1.65 -3.62
N ILE A 30 11.04 2.42 -3.48
CA ILE A 30 11.79 2.53 -2.21
C ILE A 30 11.25 3.75 -1.46
N PHE A 31 11.11 4.86 -2.18
CA PHE A 31 10.33 6.02 -1.76
C PHE A 31 9.09 6.17 -2.65
N PRO A 32 7.95 6.63 -2.12
CA PRO A 32 6.72 6.75 -2.90
C PRO A 32 6.92 7.47 -4.24
N GLY A 33 6.63 6.78 -5.34
CA GLY A 33 6.71 7.26 -6.71
C GLY A 33 8.09 7.19 -7.38
N ASP A 34 9.13 6.67 -6.73
CA ASP A 34 10.48 6.64 -7.32
C ASP A 34 10.70 5.49 -8.31
N ARG A 35 9.92 4.40 -8.22
CA ARG A 35 10.04 3.18 -9.02
C ARG A 35 11.44 2.56 -9.04
N LYS A 36 12.21 2.74 -7.96
CA LYS A 36 13.61 2.28 -7.86
C LYS A 36 13.80 0.92 -7.21
N ASN A 37 12.74 0.29 -6.73
CA ASN A 37 12.84 -0.99 -6.04
C ASN A 37 13.08 -2.13 -7.04
N GLU A 38 14.23 -2.79 -6.91
CA GLU A 38 14.62 -3.91 -7.79
C GLU A 38 13.87 -5.20 -7.46
N CYS A 39 13.21 -5.29 -6.30
CA CYS A 39 12.46 -6.48 -5.92
C CYS A 39 11.40 -6.80 -6.98
N LYS A 40 10.58 -5.81 -7.34
CA LYS A 40 9.48 -5.91 -8.34
C LYS A 40 8.50 -7.05 -8.07
N GLY A 41 8.53 -7.60 -6.85
CA GLY A 41 7.70 -8.71 -6.42
C GLY A 41 6.26 -8.29 -6.23
N LEU A 42 5.35 -9.25 -6.33
CA LEU A 42 3.94 -9.00 -6.05
C LEU A 42 3.76 -8.75 -4.54
N MET A 43 2.94 -7.76 -4.18
CA MET A 43 2.62 -7.45 -2.80
C MET A 43 1.21 -7.92 -2.49
N LYS A 44 1.12 -8.90 -1.61
CA LYS A 44 -0.14 -9.49 -1.16
C LYS A 44 -0.75 -8.61 -0.05
N PRO A 45 -2.04 -8.26 -0.13
CA PRO A 45 -2.74 -7.65 1.00
C PRO A 45 -2.84 -8.69 2.13
N ILE A 46 -2.34 -8.34 3.31
CA ILE A 46 -2.28 -9.22 4.49
C ILE A 46 -3.04 -8.67 5.69
N GLY A 47 -3.57 -7.44 5.60
CA GLY A 47 -4.35 -6.88 6.70
C GLY A 47 -4.96 -5.53 6.39
N TYR A 48 -5.90 -5.14 7.24
CA TYR A 48 -6.55 -3.83 7.24
C TYR A 48 -6.21 -3.10 8.54
N MET A 49 -5.95 -1.80 8.47
CA MET A 49 -5.69 -0.97 9.64
C MET A 49 -6.33 0.42 9.52
N LYS A 50 -6.85 0.93 10.64
CA LYS A 50 -7.31 2.32 10.75
C LYS A 50 -6.23 3.17 11.39
N LYS A 51 -5.72 4.17 10.67
CA LYS A 51 -4.74 5.15 11.16
C LYS A 51 -5.40 6.53 11.33
N LYS A 52 -4.75 7.45 12.06
CA LYS A 52 -5.25 8.84 12.22
C LYS A 52 -5.49 9.58 10.90
N LYS A 53 -4.74 9.21 9.84
CA LYS A 53 -4.79 9.85 8.52
C LYS A 53 -5.65 9.11 7.49
N GLY A 54 -6.39 8.08 7.91
CA GLY A 54 -7.23 7.28 7.04
C GLY A 54 -7.03 5.78 7.23
N GLU A 55 -7.78 5.03 6.45
CA GLU A 55 -7.79 3.57 6.46
C GLU A 55 -6.78 3.06 5.43
N VAL A 56 -6.03 2.04 5.82
CA VAL A 56 -4.91 1.51 5.02
C VAL A 56 -4.96 0.01 4.91
N ILE A 57 -4.44 -0.50 3.80
CA ILE A 57 -4.16 -1.92 3.60
C ILE A 57 -2.69 -2.17 3.95
N LEU A 58 -2.44 -3.22 4.73
CA LEU A 58 -1.11 -3.76 4.98
C LEU A 58 -0.78 -4.78 3.90
N TYR A 59 0.42 -4.65 3.34
CA TYR A 59 0.94 -5.49 2.28
C TYR A 59 2.19 -6.21 2.73
N ARG A 60 2.40 -7.41 2.21
CA ARG A 60 3.67 -8.14 2.30
C ARG A 60 4.14 -8.55 0.91
N CYS A 61 5.37 -8.22 0.57
CA CYS A 61 5.96 -8.67 -0.68
C CYS A 61 6.16 -10.19 -0.64
N ILE A 62 5.62 -10.92 -1.62
CA ILE A 62 5.78 -12.38 -1.68
C ILE A 62 7.22 -12.81 -2.00
N LYS A 63 8.06 -11.89 -2.49
CA LYS A 63 9.44 -12.16 -2.92
C LYS A 63 10.48 -11.85 -1.84
N CYS A 64 10.45 -10.65 -1.26
CA CYS A 64 11.41 -10.24 -0.22
C CYS A 64 10.83 -10.19 1.20
N ASN A 65 9.52 -10.39 1.35
CA ASN A 65 8.78 -10.31 2.62
C ASN A 65 8.75 -8.94 3.31
N GLU A 66 9.20 -7.88 2.65
CA GLU A 66 9.05 -6.53 3.17
C GLU A 66 7.58 -6.12 3.26
N GLU A 67 7.25 -5.36 4.30
CA GLU A 67 5.89 -4.90 4.56
C GLU A 67 5.71 -3.43 4.19
N HIS A 68 4.55 -3.11 3.61
CA HIS A 68 4.22 -1.76 3.21
C HIS A 68 2.75 -1.44 3.52
N THR A 69 2.40 -0.16 3.65
CA THR A 69 0.99 0.23 3.83
C THR A 69 0.58 1.24 2.80
N ASN A 70 -0.58 1.05 2.17
CA ASN A 70 -1.16 2.02 1.26
C ASN A 70 -2.57 2.43 1.69
N ILE A 71 -2.96 3.67 1.39
CA ILE A 71 -4.27 4.23 1.70
C ILE A 71 -5.32 3.59 0.79
N ILE A 72 -6.49 3.28 1.36
CA ILE A 72 -7.64 2.79 0.60
C ILE A 72 -8.19 3.91 -0.28
N ALA A 73 -8.37 3.62 -1.56
CA ALA A 73 -9.03 4.50 -2.52
C ALA A 73 -10.56 4.33 -2.44
N LYS A 74 -11.29 5.36 -2.86
CA LYS A 74 -12.77 5.38 -2.77
C LYS A 74 -13.48 4.31 -3.61
N ASP A 75 -12.83 3.83 -4.66
CA ASP A 75 -13.31 2.87 -5.64
C ASP A 75 -12.63 1.50 -5.51
N ASP A 76 -11.97 1.25 -4.38
CA ASP A 76 -11.50 -0.10 -4.06
C ASP A 76 -12.68 -1.03 -3.74
N ASN A 77 -12.52 -2.31 -4.04
CA ASN A 77 -13.51 -3.33 -3.75
C ASN A 77 -13.68 -3.50 -2.24
N ILE A 78 -14.78 -2.95 -1.71
CA ILE A 78 -15.11 -2.96 -0.28
C ILE A 78 -15.28 -4.39 0.25
N ASP A 79 -15.85 -5.32 -0.52
CA ASP A 79 -16.03 -6.70 -0.09
C ASP A 79 -14.69 -7.37 0.21
N LYS A 80 -13.67 -7.10 -0.62
CA LYS A 80 -12.31 -7.59 -0.40
C LYS A 80 -11.65 -6.98 0.82
N ILE A 81 -11.94 -5.72 1.12
CA ILE A 81 -11.43 -5.03 2.32
C ILE A 81 -12.09 -5.60 3.58
N ILE A 82 -13.40 -5.85 3.55
CA ILE A 82 -14.13 -6.50 4.64
C ILE A 82 -13.54 -7.90 4.86
N GLU A 83 -13.40 -8.70 3.81
CA GLU A 83 -12.78 -10.03 3.88
C GLU A 83 -11.39 -9.95 4.55
N LEU A 84 -10.57 -8.98 4.16
CA LEU A 84 -9.24 -8.76 4.72
C LEU A 84 -9.28 -8.35 6.21
N SER A 85 -10.28 -7.56 6.61
CA SER A 85 -10.45 -7.11 8.00
C SER A 85 -10.87 -8.20 8.97
N THR A 86 -11.50 -9.28 8.46
CA THR A 86 -11.93 -10.42 9.29
C THR A 86 -10.80 -11.41 9.58
N LYS A 87 -9.70 -11.34 8.84
CA LYS A 87 -8.55 -12.24 8.98
C LYS A 87 -7.57 -11.68 10.02
N PRO A 88 -7.04 -12.51 10.93
CA PRO A 88 -5.97 -12.08 11.81
C PRO A 88 -4.76 -11.67 10.98
N ILE A 89 -4.15 -10.53 11.32
CA ILE A 89 -2.91 -10.09 10.68
C ILE A 89 -1.83 -11.06 11.10
N GLU A 90 -1.27 -11.80 10.14
CA GLU A 90 -0.10 -12.65 10.37
C GLU A 90 1.07 -11.77 10.80
N ARG A 91 1.32 -11.65 12.10
CA ARG A 91 2.53 -11.00 12.62
C ARG A 91 3.70 -11.98 12.49
N ARG A 92 4.86 -11.49 12.09
CA ARG A 92 6.11 -12.24 12.23
C ARG A 92 6.52 -12.15 13.69
N ASP A 93 6.49 -13.30 14.36
CA ASP A 93 7.16 -13.50 15.65
C ASP A 93 8.67 -13.62 15.46
#